data_AF-A0A2I0I912-F1
#
_entry.id   AF-A0A2I0I912-F1
#
_cell.length_a   1.000
_cell.length_b   1.000
_cell.length_c   1.000
_cell.angle_alpha   90.00
_cell.angle_beta   90.00
_cell.angle_gamma   90.00
#
_symmetry.space_group_name_H-M   'P 1'
#
loop_
_entity.id
_entity.type
_entity.pdbx_description
1 polymer ?
#
loop_
_entity_poly.entity_id
_entity_poly.type
_entity_poly.pdbx_seq_one_letter_code
_entity_poly.pdbx_strand_id
1 'polypeptide(L)'
;MSGKLQWRIDNVAEGTSKALVPEPPRLISRVWAGIKCVLLLGWAILAAAKFLERAWKMGVAEPKKLIHGLKVGMALSMVSLFYYMRPLYEGVGGNAMWAVMTVVVVFEYTVGATLSKSINRATGTFLAGSLGVGVHWAASQSGNVLEPIIVGISVFLLASAATFSRFIPTVKARFDYGALIFILTFSLVSVSGYRVEKLVEMAHQRLSTVVIGTSLCIITSILVCPIWAGLVADYFKSGHYGDDSKEDNPSKNIQAYKCVLNSKANEESMANFARWEPAHGRFSFRHPWKEYLKIGALMRNCAHCIETLTGCIEPEVQEPEHLKRHLHNACMTLCRHSSNVLKELALMMETMTKYSELDLSAGEMSFAVQELQEALRSLPTHPQLMLIPTDGNHRKLGSKVGGHGPRLLDVLPLVTVVSLLIETAARIEDLADGVVELSKKADFKIQKEKKPNQDQKSDNHVIEFPDQYKTVKGPSSSD
;
A
#
# COMPACT_ATOMS: atom_id res chain seq x y z
N MET A 1 10.84 70.62 -36.42
CA MET A 1 11.47 69.45 -35.75
C MET A 1 10.41 68.71 -34.94
N SER A 2 10.32 67.39 -35.12
CA SER A 2 9.65 66.36 -34.29
C SER A 2 8.12 66.48 -34.13
N GLY A 3 7.24 65.56 -34.56
CA GLY A 3 7.30 64.08 -34.66
C GLY A 3 6.26 63.53 -33.66
N LYS A 4 5.13 62.95 -34.04
CA LYS A 4 4.84 61.51 -34.34
C LYS A 4 3.30 61.42 -34.40
N LEU A 5 2.66 61.28 -35.55
CA LEU A 5 2.31 60.05 -36.29
C LEU A 5 1.57 58.97 -35.49
N GLN A 6 0.25 59.00 -35.70
CA GLN A 6 -0.80 58.09 -35.28
C GLN A 6 -0.94 57.02 -36.37
N TRP A 7 -0.83 55.74 -36.01
CA TRP A 7 -0.99 54.64 -36.97
C TRP A 7 -2.48 54.45 -37.28
N ARG A 8 -2.87 54.85 -38.49
CA ARG A 8 -4.12 54.49 -39.16
C ARG A 8 -3.80 53.32 -40.09
N ILE A 9 -4.56 52.24 -39.99
CA ILE A 9 -4.42 51.05 -40.83
C ILE A 9 -4.96 51.40 -42.22
N ASP A 10 -4.09 51.29 -43.23
CA ASP A 10 -4.41 51.51 -44.64
C ASP A 10 -5.24 50.34 -45.19
N ASN A 11 -6.39 50.70 -45.78
CA ASN A 11 -7.15 49.83 -46.66
C ASN A 11 -6.38 49.68 -47.99
N VAL A 12 -5.83 48.50 -48.25
CA VAL A 12 -5.37 48.12 -49.59
C VAL A 12 -6.52 47.42 -50.31
N ALA A 13 -6.80 47.93 -51.51
CA ALA A 13 -7.89 47.56 -52.38
C ALA A 13 -7.77 46.15 -52.98
N GLU A 14 -8.95 45.53 -53.06
CA GLU A 14 -9.49 44.71 -54.16
C GLU A 14 -8.53 44.02 -55.14
N GLY A 15 -8.61 42.69 -55.15
CA GLY A 15 -8.12 41.91 -56.29
C GLY A 15 -7.98 40.41 -56.03
N THR A 16 -9.07 39.68 -55.75
CA THR A 16 -9.06 38.23 -56.03
C THR A 16 -10.45 37.71 -56.36
N SER A 17 -10.57 37.23 -57.59
CA SER A 17 -11.70 36.55 -58.22
C SER A 17 -12.41 35.57 -57.27
N LYS A 18 -13.69 35.83 -56.98
CA LYS A 18 -14.57 34.81 -56.39
C LYS A 18 -14.96 33.83 -57.49
N ALA A 19 -14.23 32.73 -57.61
CA ALA A 19 -14.73 31.55 -58.28
C ALA A 19 -15.98 31.07 -57.52
N LEU A 20 -17.16 31.20 -58.14
CA LEU A 20 -18.39 30.58 -57.68
C LEU A 20 -18.24 29.05 -57.83
N VAL A 21 -17.75 28.41 -56.77
CA VAL A 21 -17.87 26.96 -56.60
C VAL A 21 -19.37 26.66 -56.42
N PRO A 22 -19.96 25.70 -57.16
CA PRO A 22 -21.36 25.35 -56.98
C PRO A 22 -21.59 24.92 -55.52
N GLU A 23 -22.50 25.59 -54.80
CA GLU A 23 -22.96 25.06 -53.52
C GLU A 23 -23.57 23.67 -53.79
N PRO A 24 -23.09 22.59 -53.13
CA PRO A 24 -23.76 21.31 -53.26
C PRO A 24 -25.21 21.48 -52.78
N PRO A 25 -26.20 20.85 -53.44
CA PRO A 25 -27.61 21.08 -53.13
C PRO A 25 -27.85 20.82 -51.64
N ARG A 26 -28.44 21.82 -50.95
CA ARG A 26 -28.65 21.86 -49.49
C ARG A 26 -29.28 20.61 -48.90
N LEU A 27 -29.96 19.81 -49.73
CA LEU A 27 -30.53 18.52 -49.34
C LEU A 27 -29.44 17.44 -49.15
N ILE A 28 -28.46 17.36 -50.06
CA ILE A 28 -27.37 16.37 -49.99
C ILE A 28 -26.46 16.65 -48.80
N SER A 29 -26.18 17.93 -48.51
CA SER A 29 -25.37 18.30 -47.33
C SER A 29 -26.08 17.97 -46.01
N ARG A 30 -27.41 18.14 -45.94
CA ARG A 30 -28.23 17.75 -44.77
C ARG A 30 -28.32 16.23 -44.59
N VAL A 31 -28.50 15.48 -45.68
CA VAL A 31 -28.53 14.00 -45.63
C VAL A 31 -27.16 13.45 -45.23
N TRP A 32 -26.07 13.99 -45.78
CA TRP A 32 -24.71 13.61 -45.37
C TRP A 32 -24.39 13.96 -43.92
N ALA A 33 -24.86 15.12 -43.42
CA ALA A 33 -24.73 15.48 -42.01
C ALA A 33 -25.52 14.53 -41.10
N GLY A 34 -26.73 14.12 -41.52
CA GLY A 34 -27.55 13.12 -40.82
C GLY A 34 -26.87 11.75 -40.74
N ILE A 35 -26.33 11.25 -41.86
CA ILE A 35 -25.59 9.98 -41.91
C ILE A 35 -24.34 10.04 -41.02
N LYS A 36 -23.57 11.14 -41.07
CA LYS A 36 -22.42 11.34 -40.17
C LYS A 36 -22.84 11.34 -38.69
N CYS A 37 -23.97 11.97 -38.35
CA CYS A 37 -24.48 12.00 -36.98
C CYS A 37 -24.89 10.61 -36.48
N VAL A 38 -25.59 9.82 -37.31
CA VAL A 38 -25.99 8.44 -36.99
C VAL A 38 -24.77 7.53 -36.85
N LEU A 39 -23.77 7.67 -37.73
CA LEU A 39 -22.51 6.92 -37.63
C LEU A 39 -21.71 7.30 -36.37
N LEU A 40 -21.65 8.59 -36.01
CA LEU A 40 -21.00 9.04 -34.78
C LEU A 40 -21.72 8.55 -33.53
N LEU A 41 -23.06 8.58 -33.52
CA LEU A 41 -23.86 8.08 -32.42
C LEU A 41 -23.74 6.56 -32.28
N GLY A 42 -23.80 5.82 -33.40
CA GLY A 42 -23.59 4.38 -33.43
C GLY A 42 -22.18 3.98 -32.98
N TRP A 43 -21.16 4.72 -33.41
CA TRP A 43 -19.79 4.53 -32.95
C TRP A 43 -19.64 4.83 -31.45
N ALA A 44 -20.25 5.91 -30.95
CA ALA A 44 -20.24 6.26 -29.54
C ALA A 44 -20.93 5.18 -28.68
N ILE A 45 -22.06 4.63 -29.14
CA ILE A 45 -22.76 3.52 -28.46
C ILE A 45 -21.88 2.26 -28.43
N LEU A 46 -21.24 1.90 -29.55
CA LEU A 46 -20.37 0.72 -29.60
C LEU A 46 -19.11 0.91 -28.74
N ALA A 47 -18.54 2.11 -28.74
CA ALA A 47 -17.42 2.47 -27.88
C ALA A 47 -17.81 2.40 -26.40
N ALA A 48 -18.98 2.92 -26.04
CA ALA A 48 -19.53 2.84 -24.68
C ALA A 48 -19.78 1.38 -24.26
N ALA A 49 -20.35 0.55 -25.14
CA ALA A 49 -20.58 -0.87 -24.86
C ALA A 49 -19.27 -1.64 -24.62
N LYS A 50 -18.25 -1.43 -25.46
CA LYS A 50 -16.92 -2.02 -25.26
C LYS A 50 -16.26 -1.52 -23.97
N PHE A 51 -16.45 -0.24 -23.62
CA PHE A 51 -15.97 0.31 -22.36
C PHE A 51 -16.69 -0.31 -21.17
N LEU A 52 -18.01 -0.47 -21.23
CA LEU A 52 -18.82 -1.14 -20.20
C LEU A 52 -18.42 -2.59 -20.01
N GLU A 53 -18.16 -3.34 -21.08
CA GLU A 53 -17.68 -4.72 -20.99
C GLU A 53 -16.31 -4.80 -20.30
N ARG A 54 -15.39 -3.90 -20.65
CA ARG A 54 -14.08 -3.80 -19.97
C ARG A 54 -14.21 -3.40 -18.51
N ALA A 55 -15.06 -2.41 -18.22
CA ALA A 55 -15.34 -1.96 -16.87
C ALA A 55 -15.98 -3.07 -16.03
N TRP A 56 -16.87 -3.87 -16.62
CA TRP A 56 -17.46 -5.04 -15.99
C TRP A 56 -16.41 -6.10 -15.66
N LYS A 57 -15.53 -6.44 -16.63
CA LYS A 57 -14.42 -7.37 -16.39
C LYS A 57 -13.49 -6.89 -15.28
N MET A 58 -13.15 -5.60 -15.25
CA MET A 58 -12.35 -5.01 -14.16
C MET A 58 -13.09 -5.02 -12.82
N GLY A 59 -14.39 -4.71 -12.81
CA GLY A 59 -15.21 -4.70 -11.61
C GLY A 59 -15.38 -6.08 -10.98
N VAL A 60 -15.51 -7.12 -11.81
CA VAL A 60 -15.55 -8.52 -11.36
C VAL A 60 -14.17 -8.99 -10.88
N ALA A 61 -13.10 -8.59 -11.55
CA ALA A 61 -11.74 -8.93 -11.14
C ALA A 61 -11.35 -8.28 -9.79
N GLU A 62 -11.77 -7.04 -9.55
CA GLU A 62 -11.40 -6.26 -8.37
C GLU A 62 -12.61 -5.61 -7.70
N PRO A 63 -13.46 -6.40 -7.01
CA PRO A 63 -14.74 -5.93 -6.47
C PRO A 63 -14.58 -4.78 -5.46
N LYS A 64 -13.47 -4.76 -4.70
CA LYS A 64 -13.18 -3.67 -3.74
C LYS A 64 -12.93 -2.33 -4.43
N LYS A 65 -12.34 -2.30 -5.64
CA LYS A 65 -12.15 -1.05 -6.41
C LYS A 65 -13.48 -0.51 -6.94
N LEU A 66 -14.37 -1.40 -7.37
CA LEU A 66 -15.72 -1.04 -7.76
C LEU A 66 -16.52 -0.48 -6.57
N ILE A 67 -16.44 -1.14 -5.41
CA ILE A 67 -17.04 -0.64 -4.17
C ILE A 67 -16.49 0.76 -3.84
N HIS A 68 -15.17 0.96 -3.92
CA HIS A 68 -14.57 2.28 -3.69
C HIS A 68 -15.13 3.36 -4.65
N GLY A 69 -15.21 3.07 -5.95
CA GLY A 69 -15.81 4.00 -6.92
C GLY A 69 -17.26 4.37 -6.58
N LEU A 70 -18.06 3.38 -6.17
CA LEU A 70 -19.44 3.60 -5.73
C LEU A 70 -19.52 4.47 -4.46
N LYS A 71 -18.61 4.26 -3.50
CA LYS A 71 -18.54 5.10 -2.28
C LYS A 71 -18.24 6.56 -2.60
N VAL A 72 -17.28 6.80 -3.50
CA VAL A 72 -16.93 8.17 -3.91
C VAL A 72 -18.15 8.84 -4.56
N GLY A 73 -18.85 8.12 -5.44
CA GLY A 73 -20.11 8.58 -6.03
C GLY A 73 -21.17 8.91 -4.97
N MET A 74 -21.37 8.02 -3.99
CA MET A 74 -22.30 8.25 -2.89
C MET A 74 -21.94 9.47 -2.04
N ALA A 75 -20.65 9.65 -1.72
CA ALA A 75 -20.18 10.81 -0.98
C ALA A 75 -20.42 12.12 -1.74
N LEU A 76 -20.15 12.13 -3.05
CA LEU A 76 -20.46 13.28 -3.92
C LEU A 76 -21.96 13.56 -3.97
N SER A 77 -22.80 12.53 -4.13
CA SER A 77 -24.25 12.67 -4.10
C SER A 77 -24.76 13.23 -2.77
N MET A 78 -24.23 12.75 -1.63
CA MET A 78 -24.59 13.26 -0.30
C MET A 78 -24.19 14.72 -0.12
N VAL A 79 -23.01 15.12 -0.60
CA VAL A 79 -22.55 16.52 -0.55
C VAL A 79 -23.42 17.38 -1.45
N SER A 80 -23.70 16.96 -2.69
CA SER A 80 -24.60 17.68 -3.59
C SER A 80 -26.00 17.85 -3.00
N LEU A 81 -26.56 16.79 -2.40
CA LEU A 81 -27.87 16.84 -1.73
C LEU A 81 -27.86 17.82 -0.55
N PHE A 82 -26.81 17.82 0.26
CA PHE A 82 -26.64 18.76 1.37
C PHE A 82 -26.69 20.22 0.89
N TYR A 83 -26.11 20.53 -0.28
CA TYR A 83 -26.17 21.87 -0.87
C TYR A 83 -27.50 22.21 -1.53
N TYR A 84 -28.25 21.24 -2.03
CA TYR A 84 -29.59 21.50 -2.58
C TYR A 84 -30.62 21.82 -1.49
N MET A 85 -30.35 21.49 -0.23
CA MET A 85 -31.17 21.90 0.90
C MET A 85 -31.01 23.40 1.19
N ARG A 86 -32.04 24.19 0.85
CA ARG A 86 -32.09 25.66 0.96
C ARG A 86 -31.58 26.24 2.30
N PRO A 87 -31.98 25.76 3.50
CA PRO A 87 -31.50 26.33 4.77
C PRO A 87 -30.00 26.12 4.99
N LEU A 88 -29.41 25.08 4.40
CA LEU A 88 -27.97 24.82 4.47
C LEU A 88 -27.22 25.64 3.42
N TYR A 89 -27.76 25.78 2.20
CA TYR A 89 -27.17 26.65 1.18
C TYR A 89 -27.04 28.11 1.62
N GLU A 90 -28.10 28.66 2.25
CA GLU A 90 -28.10 30.03 2.77
C GLU A 90 -27.12 30.21 3.95
N GLY A 91 -26.91 29.18 4.76
CA GLY A 91 -26.01 29.23 5.92
C GLY A 91 -24.52 29.09 5.63
N VAL A 92 -24.13 28.33 4.58
CA VAL A 92 -22.70 28.08 4.26
C VAL A 92 -22.17 28.91 3.08
N GLY A 93 -23.02 29.73 2.47
CA GLY A 93 -22.68 30.59 1.34
C GLY A 93 -22.52 29.81 0.03
N GLY A 94 -22.71 30.48 -1.11
CA GLY A 94 -22.76 29.89 -2.46
C GLY A 94 -21.49 29.19 -2.97
N ASN A 95 -20.53 28.88 -2.09
CA ASN A 95 -19.22 28.30 -2.42
C ASN A 95 -19.21 26.76 -2.43
N ALA A 96 -20.26 26.13 -2.99
CA ALA A 96 -20.42 24.68 -3.08
C ALA A 96 -19.25 23.94 -3.75
N MET A 97 -18.53 24.64 -4.63
CA MET A 97 -17.35 24.13 -5.32
C MET A 97 -16.28 23.61 -4.34
N TRP A 98 -16.07 24.28 -3.20
CA TRP A 98 -15.02 23.90 -2.25
C TRP A 98 -15.32 22.59 -1.52
N ALA A 99 -16.58 22.29 -1.24
CA ALA A 99 -16.98 21.03 -0.62
C ALA A 99 -16.89 19.86 -1.61
N VAL A 100 -17.34 20.05 -2.85
CA VAL A 100 -17.21 19.01 -3.90
C VAL A 100 -15.72 18.72 -4.18
N MET A 101 -14.91 19.77 -4.34
CA MET A 101 -13.44 19.63 -4.45
C MET A 101 -12.80 19.03 -3.20
N THR A 102 -13.44 19.12 -2.04
CA THR A 102 -12.98 18.44 -0.83
C THR A 102 -13.14 16.95 -0.97
N VAL A 103 -14.33 16.50 -1.35
CA VAL A 103 -14.62 15.08 -1.52
C VAL A 103 -13.69 14.45 -2.55
N VAL A 104 -13.57 15.07 -3.73
CA VAL A 104 -12.74 14.52 -4.82
C VAL A 104 -11.27 14.36 -4.42
N VAL A 105 -10.70 15.28 -3.64
CA VAL A 105 -9.26 15.29 -3.34
C VAL A 105 -8.91 14.52 -2.05
N VAL A 106 -9.87 14.39 -1.14
CA VAL A 106 -9.66 13.79 0.19
C VAL A 106 -10.07 12.32 0.23
N PHE A 107 -11.06 11.92 -0.56
CA PHE A 107 -11.52 10.54 -0.56
C PHE A 107 -10.45 9.62 -1.14
N GLU A 108 -10.05 8.63 -0.36
CA GLU A 108 -8.99 7.69 -0.69
C GLU A 108 -9.50 6.25 -0.61
N TYR A 109 -8.70 5.31 -1.13
CA TYR A 109 -9.07 3.90 -1.18
C TYR A 109 -9.35 3.30 0.20
N THR A 110 -8.53 3.63 1.19
CA THR A 110 -8.67 3.15 2.57
C THR A 110 -9.30 4.21 3.47
N VAL A 111 -9.93 3.74 4.56
CA VAL A 111 -10.50 4.59 5.61
C VAL A 111 -9.40 5.43 6.25
N GLY A 112 -8.26 4.83 6.65
CA GLY A 112 -7.15 5.54 7.25
C GLY A 112 -6.56 6.64 6.37
N ALA A 113 -6.42 6.40 5.06
CA ALA A 113 -5.96 7.41 4.12
C ALA A 113 -6.95 8.59 4.03
N THR A 114 -8.25 8.29 3.95
CA THR A 114 -9.32 9.31 3.90
C THR A 114 -9.35 10.15 5.18
N LEU A 115 -9.23 9.52 6.35
CA LEU A 115 -9.16 10.22 7.64
C LEU A 115 -7.92 11.12 7.71
N SER A 116 -6.75 10.59 7.36
CA SER A 116 -5.50 11.35 7.38
C SER A 116 -5.56 12.59 6.48
N LYS A 117 -6.07 12.45 5.24
CA LYS A 117 -6.25 13.58 4.33
C LYS A 117 -7.32 14.55 4.80
N SER A 118 -8.41 14.06 5.37
CA SER A 118 -9.51 14.89 5.91
C SER A 118 -9.01 15.78 7.04
N ILE A 119 -8.31 15.21 8.01
CA ILE A 119 -7.76 15.94 9.15
C ILE A 119 -6.69 16.92 8.68
N ASN A 120 -5.81 16.49 7.76
CA ASN A 120 -4.79 17.37 7.18
C ASN A 120 -5.40 18.55 6.41
N ARG A 121 -6.48 18.33 5.67
CA ARG A 121 -7.17 19.40 4.94
C ARG A 121 -7.80 20.40 5.90
N ALA A 122 -8.58 19.92 6.87
CA ALA A 122 -9.25 20.78 7.83
C ALA A 122 -8.23 21.59 8.66
N THR A 123 -7.18 20.93 9.14
CA THR A 123 -6.10 21.58 9.92
C THR A 123 -5.32 22.57 9.06
N GLY A 124 -4.92 22.20 7.84
CA GLY A 124 -4.20 23.08 6.93
C GLY A 124 -5.00 24.32 6.54
N THR A 125 -6.29 24.15 6.23
CA THR A 125 -7.21 25.27 5.92
C THR A 125 -7.44 26.16 7.14
N PHE A 126 -7.61 25.59 8.33
CA PHE A 126 -7.78 26.35 9.57
C PHE A 126 -6.53 27.18 9.92
N LEU A 127 -5.35 26.55 9.90
CA LEU A 127 -4.07 27.23 10.18
C LEU A 127 -3.80 28.33 9.15
N ALA A 128 -4.04 28.06 7.87
CA ALA A 128 -3.86 29.04 6.81
C ALA A 128 -4.86 30.20 6.89
N GLY A 129 -6.13 29.90 7.18
CA GLY A 129 -7.17 30.92 7.32
C GLY A 129 -6.92 31.83 8.52
N SER A 130 -6.60 31.25 9.68
CA SER A 130 -6.28 32.00 10.90
C SER A 130 -5.03 32.87 10.75
N LEU A 131 -3.94 32.31 10.19
CA LEU A 131 -2.74 33.10 9.90
C LEU A 131 -2.97 34.16 8.82
N GLY A 132 -3.77 33.87 7.80
CA GLY A 132 -4.13 34.85 6.76
C GLY A 132 -4.86 36.06 7.34
N VAL A 133 -5.84 35.81 8.23
CA VAL A 133 -6.54 36.88 8.95
C VAL A 133 -5.58 37.64 9.88
N GLY A 134 -4.71 36.94 10.62
CA GLY A 134 -3.74 37.57 11.51
C GLY A 134 -2.73 38.46 10.79
N VAL A 135 -2.21 38.00 9.64
CA VAL A 135 -1.31 38.78 8.78
C VAL A 135 -2.02 40.01 8.22
N HIS A 136 -3.24 39.85 7.70
CA HIS A 136 -4.00 40.99 7.18
C HIS A 136 -4.29 42.01 8.27
N TRP A 137 -4.67 41.56 9.47
CA TRP A 137 -4.89 42.44 10.62
C TRP A 137 -3.60 43.20 11.01
N ALA A 138 -2.44 42.55 10.99
CA ALA A 138 -1.17 43.23 11.27
C ALA A 138 -0.78 44.21 10.15
N ALA A 139 -1.04 43.84 8.89
CA ALA A 139 -0.74 44.67 7.73
C ALA A 139 -1.61 45.93 7.67
N SER A 140 -2.90 45.82 8.02
CA SER A 140 -3.84 46.95 8.00
C SER A 140 -3.51 48.02 9.05
N GLN A 141 -2.82 47.68 10.15
CA GLN A 141 -2.31 48.66 11.11
C GLN A 141 -1.10 49.46 10.59
N SER A 142 -0.46 49.01 9.50
CA SER A 142 0.80 49.58 9.00
C SER A 142 0.61 50.64 7.90
N GLY A 143 -0.64 50.91 7.52
CA GLY A 143 -1.01 51.88 6.48
C GLY A 143 -0.92 51.34 5.05
N ASN A 144 -1.65 51.99 4.14
CA ASN A 144 -1.95 51.49 2.78
C ASN A 144 -0.71 51.21 1.89
N VAL A 145 0.43 51.86 2.16
CA VAL A 145 1.67 51.68 1.38
C VAL A 145 2.44 50.43 1.83
N LEU A 146 2.47 50.16 3.15
CA LEU A 146 3.20 49.03 3.71
C LEU A 146 2.38 47.74 3.74
N GLU A 147 1.06 47.85 3.75
CA GLU A 147 0.13 46.70 3.76
C GLU A 147 0.45 45.65 2.67
N PRO A 148 0.52 45.98 1.36
CA PRO A 148 0.82 44.97 0.33
C PRO A 148 2.24 44.40 0.45
N ILE A 149 3.19 45.17 1.00
CA ILE A 149 4.57 44.72 1.21
C ILE A 149 4.62 43.68 2.33
N ILE A 150 3.94 43.93 3.45
CA ILE A 150 3.85 43.01 4.59
C ILE A 150 3.16 41.71 4.18
N VAL A 151 2.02 41.82 3.46
CA VAL A 151 1.32 40.64 2.93
C VAL A 151 2.24 39.85 1.98
N GLY A 152 2.93 40.53 1.06
CA GLY A 152 3.87 39.88 0.13
C GLY A 152 5.01 39.14 0.83
N ILE A 153 5.67 39.78 1.80
CA ILE A 153 6.75 39.17 2.59
C ILE A 153 6.24 37.97 3.38
N SER A 154 5.06 38.08 4.00
CA SER A 154 4.47 36.98 4.78
C SER A 154 4.14 35.76 3.90
N VAL A 155 3.59 35.97 2.70
CA VAL A 155 3.34 34.92 1.70
C VAL A 155 4.64 34.25 1.32
N PHE A 156 5.68 35.03 1.01
CA PHE A 156 6.99 34.49 0.68
C PHE A 156 7.57 33.63 1.81
N LEU A 157 7.60 34.15 3.05
CA LEU A 157 8.20 33.46 4.19
C LEU A 157 7.42 32.19 4.58
N LEU A 158 6.10 32.28 4.74
CA LEU A 158 5.28 31.14 5.17
C LEU A 158 5.16 30.08 4.06
N ALA A 159 5.06 30.47 2.80
CA ALA A 159 5.06 29.50 1.69
C ALA A 159 6.43 28.80 1.57
N SER A 160 7.54 29.54 1.72
CA SER A 160 8.88 28.97 1.71
C SER A 160 9.10 28.02 2.88
N ALA A 161 8.73 28.42 4.10
CA ALA A 161 8.82 27.58 5.30
C ALA A 161 7.96 26.31 5.19
N ALA A 162 6.71 26.45 4.75
CA ALA A 162 5.83 25.30 4.55
C ALA A 162 6.36 24.37 3.44
N THR A 163 6.89 24.92 2.34
CA THR A 163 7.51 24.12 1.28
C THR A 163 8.76 23.40 1.78
N PHE A 164 9.60 24.08 2.55
CA PHE A 164 10.80 23.48 3.13
C PHE A 164 10.46 22.34 4.10
N SER A 165 9.40 22.51 4.91
CA SER A 165 8.93 21.48 5.84
C SER A 165 8.58 20.15 5.14
N ARG A 166 8.20 20.18 3.86
CA ARG A 166 7.87 18.99 3.06
C ARG A 166 9.09 18.14 2.69
N PHE A 167 10.30 18.67 2.84
CA PHE A 167 11.53 17.87 2.69
C PHE A 167 11.88 17.10 3.95
N ILE A 168 11.31 17.44 5.11
CA ILE A 168 11.53 16.72 6.35
C ILE A 168 10.74 15.41 6.29
N PRO A 169 11.37 14.22 6.34
CA PRO A 169 10.69 12.94 6.12
C PRO A 169 9.50 12.69 7.04
N THR A 170 9.59 13.11 8.30
CA THR A 170 8.52 12.95 9.30
C THR A 170 7.29 13.80 8.98
N VAL A 171 7.49 15.02 8.46
CA VAL A 171 6.42 15.91 8.01
C VAL A 171 5.87 15.42 6.69
N LYS A 172 6.73 15.04 5.73
CA LYS A 172 6.33 14.51 4.43
C LYS A 172 5.44 13.27 4.57
N ALA A 173 5.82 12.34 5.42
CA ALA A 173 5.06 11.10 5.62
C ALA A 173 3.65 11.34 6.23
N ARG A 174 3.44 12.45 6.95
CA ARG A 174 2.21 12.66 7.73
C ARG A 174 1.35 13.83 7.27
N PHE A 175 1.98 14.89 6.81
CA PHE A 175 1.38 16.22 6.64
C PHE A 175 1.67 16.83 5.28
N ASP A 176 2.26 16.11 4.31
CA ASP A 176 2.59 16.67 2.98
C ASP A 176 1.37 17.32 2.31
N TYR A 177 0.24 16.61 2.32
CA TYR A 177 -1.03 17.15 1.83
C TYR A 177 -1.51 18.37 2.64
N GLY A 178 -1.36 18.35 3.96
CA GLY A 178 -1.72 19.48 4.82
C GLY A 178 -0.87 20.72 4.55
N ALA A 179 0.44 20.56 4.33
CA ALA A 179 1.36 21.63 3.97
C ALA A 179 1.01 22.23 2.59
N LEU A 180 0.65 21.39 1.61
CA LEU A 180 0.14 21.86 0.31
C LEU A 180 -1.14 22.69 0.46
N ILE A 181 -2.12 22.19 1.20
CA ILE A 181 -3.38 22.90 1.46
C ILE A 181 -3.14 24.18 2.23
N PHE A 182 -2.20 24.18 3.18
CA PHE A 182 -1.78 25.36 3.92
C PHE A 182 -1.24 26.43 2.98
N ILE A 183 -0.26 26.10 2.12
CA ILE A 183 0.34 27.03 1.15
C ILE A 183 -0.75 27.61 0.24
N LEU A 184 -1.59 26.74 -0.34
CA LEU A 184 -2.65 27.13 -1.26
C LEU A 184 -3.67 28.07 -0.59
N THR A 185 -4.15 27.68 0.59
CA THR A 185 -5.17 28.43 1.31
C THR A 185 -4.61 29.76 1.81
N PHE A 186 -3.40 29.75 2.37
CA PHE A 186 -2.77 30.95 2.92
C PHE A 186 -2.50 31.96 1.79
N SER A 187 -1.90 31.51 0.69
CA SER A 187 -1.66 32.36 -0.49
C SER A 187 -2.97 32.94 -1.02
N LEU A 188 -4.03 32.12 -1.12
CA LEU A 188 -5.31 32.60 -1.63
C LEU A 188 -5.96 33.60 -0.67
N VAL A 189 -6.04 33.29 0.62
CA VAL A 189 -6.64 34.18 1.64
C VAL A 189 -5.86 35.50 1.72
N SER A 190 -4.53 35.46 1.76
CA SER A 190 -3.69 36.64 1.83
C SER A 190 -3.78 37.52 0.58
N VAL A 191 -3.77 36.93 -0.64
CA VAL A 191 -3.88 37.70 -1.90
C VAL A 191 -5.30 38.21 -2.14
N SER A 192 -6.32 37.40 -1.82
CA SER A 192 -7.72 37.80 -2.02
C SER A 192 -8.17 38.79 -0.95
N GLY A 193 -7.54 38.74 0.23
CA GLY A 193 -7.82 39.65 1.32
C GLY A 193 -7.56 41.11 1.03
N TYR A 194 -6.50 41.37 0.26
CA TYR A 194 -6.20 42.70 -0.26
C TYR A 194 -7.32 43.28 -1.15
N ARG A 195 -8.19 42.43 -1.73
CA ARG A 195 -9.26 42.86 -2.65
C ARG A 195 -10.67 42.81 -2.05
N VAL A 196 -10.85 42.21 -0.87
CA VAL A 196 -12.17 41.90 -0.33
C VAL A 196 -12.25 42.31 1.14
N GLU A 197 -13.03 43.34 1.44
CA GLU A 197 -13.23 43.90 2.80
C GLU A 197 -13.78 42.88 3.82
N LYS A 198 -14.37 41.77 3.37
CA LYS A 198 -14.98 40.71 4.21
C LYS A 198 -14.15 39.42 4.28
N LEU A 199 -12.87 39.55 4.61
CA LEU A 199 -11.94 38.43 4.75
C LEU A 199 -12.38 37.34 5.73
N VAL A 200 -12.89 37.74 6.89
CA VAL A 200 -13.29 36.81 7.96
C VAL A 200 -14.48 35.95 7.51
N GLU A 201 -15.44 36.55 6.80
CA GLU A 201 -16.58 35.83 6.24
C GLU A 201 -16.13 34.83 5.17
N MET A 202 -15.22 35.24 4.28
CA MET A 202 -14.63 34.36 3.27
C MET A 202 -13.88 33.17 3.89
N ALA A 203 -13.06 33.42 4.92
CA ALA A 203 -12.29 32.39 5.62
C ALA A 203 -13.21 31.42 6.37
N HIS A 204 -14.24 31.94 7.04
CA HIS A 204 -15.23 31.14 7.75
C HIS A 204 -16.06 30.26 6.79
N GLN A 205 -16.53 30.82 5.67
CA GLN A 205 -17.25 30.04 4.65
C GLN A 205 -16.37 28.92 4.08
N ARG A 206 -15.10 29.20 3.80
CA ARG A 206 -14.16 28.17 3.33
C ARG A 206 -13.92 27.08 4.35
N LEU A 207 -13.72 27.45 5.61
CA LEU A 207 -13.51 26.47 6.67
C LEU A 207 -14.74 25.60 6.88
N SER A 208 -15.93 26.20 6.98
CA SER A 208 -17.19 25.47 7.18
C SER A 208 -17.52 24.53 6.01
N THR A 209 -17.38 24.97 4.76
CA THR A 209 -17.57 24.10 3.58
C THR A 209 -16.57 22.94 3.52
N VAL A 210 -15.30 23.16 3.88
CA VAL A 210 -14.29 22.09 3.98
C VAL A 210 -14.64 21.11 5.10
N VAL A 211 -15.02 21.59 6.29
CA VAL A 211 -15.39 20.74 7.43
C VAL A 211 -16.61 19.87 7.12
N ILE A 212 -17.63 20.43 6.45
CA ILE A 212 -18.80 19.65 6.02
C ILE A 212 -18.40 18.59 5.01
N GLY A 213 -17.59 18.95 4.00
CA GLY A 213 -17.10 18.02 3.00
C GLY A 213 -16.29 16.87 3.62
N THR A 214 -15.33 17.17 4.50
CA THR A 214 -14.52 16.14 5.18
C THR A 214 -15.36 15.27 6.09
N SER A 215 -16.34 15.84 6.81
CA SER A 215 -17.24 15.07 7.68
C SER A 215 -18.06 14.07 6.87
N LEU A 216 -18.63 14.48 5.74
CA LEU A 216 -19.37 13.59 4.85
C LEU A 216 -18.46 12.49 4.26
N CYS A 217 -17.21 12.81 3.90
CA CYS A 217 -16.23 11.80 3.46
C CYS A 217 -15.91 10.77 4.55
N ILE A 218 -15.67 11.23 5.78
CA ILE A 218 -15.37 10.34 6.92
C ILE A 218 -16.56 9.42 7.19
N ILE A 219 -17.76 9.98 7.30
CA ILE A 219 -19.00 9.21 7.55
C ILE A 219 -19.21 8.15 6.46
N THR A 220 -19.14 8.53 5.19
CA THR A 220 -19.35 7.59 4.08
C THR A 220 -18.25 6.53 3.98
N SER A 221 -16.99 6.90 4.23
CA SER A 221 -15.87 5.93 4.19
C SER A 221 -15.97 4.85 5.27
N ILE A 222 -16.45 5.21 6.47
CA ILE A 222 -16.62 4.30 7.61
C ILE A 222 -17.90 3.47 7.47
N LEU A 223 -19.04 4.08 7.10
CA LEU A 223 -20.33 3.39 7.10
C LEU A 223 -20.57 2.51 5.87
N VAL A 224 -20.03 2.88 4.71
CA VAL A 224 -20.27 2.16 3.46
C VAL A 224 -19.09 1.19 3.23
N CYS A 225 -19.30 -0.10 3.49
CA CYS A 225 -18.36 -1.21 3.22
C CYS A 225 -16.88 -0.89 3.54
N PRO A 226 -16.50 -0.58 4.78
CA PRO A 226 -15.19 0.01 5.11
C PRO A 226 -14.01 -0.82 4.61
N ILE A 227 -13.03 -0.15 4.01
CA ILE A 227 -11.79 -0.76 3.51
C ILE A 227 -10.66 -0.28 4.42
N TRP A 228 -10.21 -1.16 5.32
CA TRP A 228 -9.20 -0.85 6.33
C TRP A 228 -7.79 -1.18 5.85
N ALA A 229 -6.85 -0.25 6.00
CA ALA A 229 -5.46 -0.42 5.57
C ALA A 229 -4.80 -1.67 6.20
N GLY A 230 -5.10 -1.95 7.47
CA GLY A 230 -4.59 -3.15 8.17
C GLY A 230 -5.06 -4.48 7.57
N LEU A 231 -6.21 -4.50 6.88
CA LEU A 231 -6.79 -5.68 6.21
C LEU A 231 -6.53 -5.71 4.69
N VAL A 232 -5.97 -4.64 4.11
CA VAL A 232 -5.62 -4.60 2.67
C VAL A 232 -4.33 -5.38 2.41
N ALA A 233 -3.42 -5.49 3.38
CA ALA A 233 -2.18 -6.26 3.25
C ALA A 233 -2.43 -7.74 2.87
N ASP A 234 -3.46 -8.37 3.43
CA ASP A 234 -3.85 -9.76 3.12
C ASP A 234 -4.26 -9.94 1.64
N TYR A 235 -4.79 -8.89 1.01
CA TYR A 235 -5.24 -8.94 -0.38
C TYR A 235 -4.10 -8.80 -1.39
N PHE A 236 -3.06 -8.01 -1.08
CA PHE A 236 -1.85 -7.96 -1.90
C PHE A 236 -1.12 -9.31 -1.91
N LYS A 237 -1.20 -10.04 -0.79
CA LYS A 237 -0.70 -11.42 -0.68
C LYS A 237 -1.45 -12.36 -1.64
N SER A 238 -2.78 -12.27 -1.73
CA SER A 238 -3.57 -13.10 -2.65
C SER A 238 -3.48 -12.68 -4.12
N GLY A 239 -3.29 -11.39 -4.43
CA GLY A 239 -3.24 -10.89 -5.80
C GLY A 239 -1.94 -11.19 -6.55
N HIS A 240 -0.82 -11.40 -5.85
CA HIS A 240 0.43 -11.88 -6.46
C HIS A 240 0.57 -13.40 -6.44
N TYR A 241 -0.15 -14.12 -5.56
CA TYR A 241 -0.15 -15.58 -5.52
C TYR A 241 -1.28 -16.25 -6.31
N GLY A 242 -2.38 -15.52 -6.61
CA GLY A 242 -3.66 -16.13 -6.99
C GLY A 242 -4.08 -16.05 -8.46
N ASP A 243 -3.36 -15.34 -9.34
CA ASP A 243 -3.71 -15.27 -10.77
C ASP A 243 -2.73 -16.07 -11.67
N ASP A 244 -1.53 -16.38 -11.16
CA ASP A 244 -0.51 -17.14 -11.88
C ASP A 244 -0.46 -18.63 -11.47
N SER A 245 -1.23 -19.06 -10.47
CA SER A 245 -1.25 -20.45 -9.98
C SER A 245 -1.95 -21.45 -10.91
N LYS A 246 -2.19 -21.09 -12.18
CA LYS A 246 -2.54 -22.03 -13.25
C LYS A 246 -1.37 -22.32 -14.21
N GLU A 247 -0.24 -21.64 -14.05
CA GLU A 247 1.02 -22.02 -14.69
C GLU A 247 1.94 -22.61 -13.63
N ASP A 248 2.00 -23.94 -13.57
CA ASP A 248 3.02 -24.73 -12.84
C ASP A 248 4.42 -24.47 -13.44
N ASN A 249 4.94 -23.26 -13.32
CA ASN A 249 6.30 -22.94 -13.69
C ASN A 249 7.14 -22.83 -12.41
N PRO A 250 7.99 -23.82 -12.08
CA PRO A 250 8.83 -23.84 -10.88
C PRO A 250 9.67 -22.57 -10.72
N SER A 251 10.07 -21.95 -11.83
CA SER A 251 10.85 -20.71 -11.86
C SER A 251 10.10 -19.50 -11.29
N LYS A 252 8.76 -19.42 -11.46
CA LYS A 252 7.93 -18.35 -10.88
C LYS A 252 7.84 -18.48 -9.36
N ASN A 253 7.75 -19.71 -8.84
CA ASN A 253 7.72 -19.98 -7.40
C ASN A 253 9.05 -19.66 -6.70
N ILE A 254 10.19 -19.93 -7.36
CA ILE A 254 11.53 -19.64 -6.81
C ILE A 254 11.72 -18.14 -6.54
N GLN A 255 11.07 -17.26 -7.31
CA GLN A 255 11.25 -15.81 -7.21
C GLN A 255 10.18 -15.09 -6.36
N ALA A 256 9.31 -15.81 -5.66
CA ALA A 256 8.22 -15.23 -4.85
C ALA A 256 8.74 -14.23 -3.78
N TYR A 257 9.96 -14.41 -3.28
CA TYR A 257 10.60 -13.51 -2.31
C TYR A 257 10.82 -12.09 -2.85
N LYS A 258 10.86 -11.87 -4.18
CA LYS A 258 11.00 -10.53 -4.80
C LYS A 258 9.85 -9.59 -4.45
N CYS A 259 8.67 -10.13 -4.16
CA CYS A 259 7.53 -9.34 -3.68
C CYS A 259 7.85 -8.69 -2.32
N VAL A 260 8.52 -9.43 -1.44
CA VAL A 260 8.94 -8.95 -0.11
C VAL A 260 10.00 -7.87 -0.24
N LEU A 261 10.95 -7.99 -1.19
CA LEU A 261 11.97 -6.96 -1.42
C LEU A 261 11.37 -5.63 -1.87
N ASN A 262 10.34 -5.66 -2.71
CA ASN A 262 9.67 -4.46 -3.24
C ASN A 262 8.55 -3.91 -2.34
N SER A 263 8.28 -4.55 -1.20
CA SER A 263 7.13 -4.22 -0.32
C SER A 263 7.29 -2.93 0.49
N LYS A 264 8.52 -2.45 0.70
CA LYS A 264 8.85 -1.43 1.72
C LYS A 264 7.96 -0.19 1.67
N ALA A 265 7.80 0.42 0.49
CA ALA A 265 7.02 1.64 0.33
C ALA A 265 5.52 1.41 0.59
N ASN A 266 4.99 0.26 0.18
CA ASN A 266 3.60 -0.11 0.40
C ASN A 266 3.33 -0.40 1.88
N GLU A 267 4.22 -1.14 2.56
CA GLU A 267 4.10 -1.40 4.00
C GLU A 267 4.17 -0.12 4.84
N GLU A 268 5.13 0.77 4.56
CA GLU A 268 5.28 2.05 5.25
C GLU A 268 4.04 2.94 5.06
N SER A 269 3.50 3.01 3.85
CA SER A 269 2.27 3.78 3.59
C SER A 269 1.05 3.17 4.27
N MET A 270 0.87 1.84 4.20
CA MET A 270 -0.25 1.16 4.88
C MET A 270 -0.19 1.31 6.40
N ALA A 271 0.98 1.12 7.02
CA ALA A 271 1.14 1.31 8.47
C ALA A 271 0.88 2.77 8.89
N ASN A 272 1.27 3.74 8.07
CA ASN A 272 0.95 5.14 8.31
C ASN A 272 -0.56 5.40 8.25
N PHE A 273 -1.28 4.83 7.28
CA PHE A 273 -2.73 4.97 7.18
C PHE A 273 -3.47 4.24 8.29
N ALA A 274 -3.08 3.01 8.62
CA ALA A 274 -3.71 2.19 9.65
C ALA A 274 -3.67 2.83 11.04
N ARG A 275 -2.69 3.70 11.30
CA ARG A 275 -2.62 4.48 12.55
C ARG A 275 -3.74 5.52 12.71
N TRP A 276 -4.32 5.99 11.60
CA TRP A 276 -5.45 6.92 11.62
C TRP A 276 -6.79 6.22 11.78
N GLU A 277 -6.83 4.90 11.68
CA GLU A 277 -8.06 4.12 11.72
C GLU A 277 -8.57 3.97 13.17
N PRO A 278 -9.88 4.08 13.40
CA PRO A 278 -10.48 3.63 14.66
C PRO A 278 -10.23 2.14 14.91
N ALA A 279 -10.47 1.69 16.14
CA ALA A 279 -10.40 0.27 16.48
C ALA A 279 -11.37 -0.54 15.59
N HIS A 280 -10.89 -1.64 15.01
CA HIS A 280 -11.64 -2.42 14.04
C HIS A 280 -11.11 -3.86 13.96
N GLY A 281 -12.01 -4.83 13.81
CA GLY A 281 -11.66 -6.24 13.68
C GLY A 281 -10.80 -6.76 14.84
N ARG A 282 -9.56 -7.13 14.55
CA ARG A 282 -8.57 -7.63 15.53
C ARG A 282 -7.57 -6.55 15.99
N PHE A 283 -7.70 -5.33 15.48
CA PHE A 283 -6.79 -4.23 15.74
C PHE A 283 -7.41 -3.27 16.76
N SER A 284 -6.73 -3.11 17.89
CA SER A 284 -7.17 -2.21 18.96
C SER A 284 -6.81 -0.76 18.65
N PHE A 285 -7.39 0.17 19.42
CA PHE A 285 -7.01 1.58 19.34
C PHE A 285 -5.53 1.73 19.78
N ARG A 286 -4.72 2.45 18.98
CA ARG A 286 -3.25 2.57 19.18
C ARG A 286 -2.47 1.26 19.02
N HIS A 287 -2.93 0.38 18.12
CA HIS A 287 -2.19 -0.81 17.71
C HIS A 287 -0.71 -0.54 17.38
N PRO A 288 0.24 -1.44 17.71
CA PRO A 288 1.68 -1.22 17.54
C PRO A 288 2.17 -1.36 16.09
N TRP A 289 1.65 -0.54 15.17
CA TRP A 289 1.99 -0.56 13.74
C TRP A 289 3.48 -0.41 13.42
N LYS A 290 4.27 0.20 14.32
CA LYS A 290 5.73 0.31 14.16
C LYS A 290 6.44 -1.04 14.19
N GLU A 291 5.93 -1.98 14.99
CA GLU A 291 6.52 -3.32 15.10
C GLU A 291 6.33 -4.12 13.81
N TYR A 292 5.22 -3.90 13.08
CA TYR A 292 5.01 -4.49 11.75
C TYR A 292 6.06 -4.00 10.74
N LEU A 293 6.48 -2.73 10.83
CA LEU A 293 7.55 -2.20 9.97
C LEU A 293 8.93 -2.79 10.32
N LYS A 294 9.18 -3.04 11.62
CA LYS A 294 10.38 -3.74 12.10
C LYS A 294 10.40 -5.17 11.56
N ILE A 295 9.29 -5.91 11.69
CA ILE A 295 9.13 -7.26 11.14
C ILE A 295 9.31 -7.26 9.62
N GLY A 296 8.69 -6.32 8.89
CA GLY A 296 8.89 -6.19 7.45
C GLY A 296 10.35 -5.96 7.06
N ALA A 297 11.12 -5.22 7.87
CA ALA A 297 12.56 -5.06 7.66
C ALA A 297 13.33 -6.37 7.88
N LEU A 298 13.01 -7.13 8.93
CA LEU A 298 13.61 -8.45 9.18
C LEU A 298 13.26 -9.46 8.07
N MET A 299 12.01 -9.46 7.58
CA MET A 299 11.58 -10.27 6.45
C MET A 299 12.33 -9.92 5.16
N ARG A 300 12.59 -8.64 4.89
CA ARG A 300 13.42 -8.20 3.75
C ARG A 300 14.87 -8.65 3.88
N ASN A 301 15.43 -8.63 5.10
CA ASN A 301 16.78 -9.15 5.34
C ASN A 301 16.84 -10.66 5.02
N CYS A 302 15.83 -11.44 5.45
CA CYS A 302 15.70 -12.86 5.08
C CYS A 302 15.62 -13.03 3.55
N ALA A 303 14.80 -12.20 2.88
CA ALA A 303 14.62 -12.26 1.44
C ALA A 303 15.92 -11.93 0.66
N HIS A 304 16.75 -11.00 1.14
CA HIS A 304 18.07 -10.74 0.56
C HIS A 304 19.02 -11.94 0.71
N CYS A 305 19.04 -12.60 1.87
CA CYS A 305 19.82 -13.84 2.04
C CYS A 305 19.36 -14.94 1.07
N ILE A 306 18.04 -15.11 0.91
CA ILE A 306 17.47 -16.07 -0.05
C ILE A 306 17.84 -15.69 -1.49
N GLU A 307 17.79 -14.40 -1.85
CA GLU A 307 18.19 -13.92 -3.18
C GLU A 307 19.65 -14.24 -3.49
N THR A 308 20.55 -13.97 -2.54
CA THR A 308 21.97 -14.32 -2.69
C THR A 308 22.18 -15.82 -2.79
N LEU A 309 21.44 -16.61 -2.01
CA LEU A 309 21.49 -18.07 -2.03
C LEU A 309 21.01 -18.62 -3.38
N THR A 310 19.91 -18.10 -3.93
CA THR A 310 19.42 -18.48 -5.27
C THR A 310 20.45 -18.16 -6.35
N GLY A 311 21.09 -16.99 -6.29
CA GLY A 311 22.16 -16.63 -7.22
C GLY A 311 23.40 -17.53 -7.14
N CYS A 312 23.66 -18.15 -5.99
CA CYS A 312 24.73 -19.13 -5.80
C CYS A 312 24.37 -20.55 -6.26
N ILE A 313 23.07 -20.86 -6.42
CA ILE A 313 22.57 -22.19 -6.84
C ILE A 313 22.43 -22.28 -8.37
N GLU A 314 22.28 -21.15 -9.07
CA GLU A 314 22.10 -21.08 -10.53
C GLU A 314 23.32 -21.36 -11.44
N PRO A 315 24.60 -21.41 -11.00
CA PRO A 315 25.69 -21.81 -11.89
C PRO A 315 25.84 -23.35 -11.96
N GLU A 316 25.89 -23.89 -13.18
CA GLU A 316 26.41 -25.24 -13.48
C GLU A 316 27.91 -25.31 -13.13
N VAL A 317 28.22 -25.48 -11.84
CA VAL A 317 29.60 -25.74 -11.41
C VAL A 317 29.82 -27.24 -11.37
N GLN A 318 30.88 -27.65 -12.05
CA GLN A 318 31.38 -29.02 -12.15
C GLN A 318 32.00 -29.43 -10.79
N GLU A 319 31.15 -29.66 -9.78
CA GLU A 319 31.56 -29.92 -8.39
C GLU A 319 31.73 -31.42 -8.08
N PRO A 320 32.56 -31.79 -7.08
CA PRO A 320 32.70 -33.16 -6.63
C PRO A 320 31.40 -33.69 -6.00
N GLU A 321 30.68 -34.54 -6.74
CA GLU A 321 29.39 -35.18 -6.35
C GLU A 321 29.38 -35.83 -4.95
N HIS A 322 30.53 -36.30 -4.46
CA HIS A 322 30.65 -36.92 -3.13
C HIS A 322 30.50 -35.89 -2.00
N LEU A 323 31.02 -34.68 -2.18
CA LEU A 323 30.97 -33.60 -1.19
C LEU A 323 29.56 -33.01 -1.06
N LYS A 324 28.90 -32.86 -2.23
CA LYS A 324 27.50 -32.43 -2.33
C LYS A 324 26.58 -33.39 -1.56
N ARG A 325 26.74 -34.71 -1.74
CA ARG A 325 25.92 -35.72 -1.04
C ARG A 325 26.07 -35.68 0.48
N HIS A 326 27.28 -35.42 1.00
CA HIS A 326 27.53 -35.36 2.45
C HIS A 326 26.77 -34.20 3.11
N LEU A 327 26.79 -33.01 2.49
CA LEU A 327 26.12 -31.82 3.04
C LEU A 327 24.64 -31.73 2.65
N HIS A 328 24.22 -32.42 1.58
CA HIS A 328 22.86 -32.34 1.06
C HIS A 328 21.79 -32.63 2.13
N ASN A 329 21.92 -33.71 2.89
CA ASN A 329 20.92 -34.09 3.89
C ASN A 329 20.80 -33.05 5.01
N ALA A 330 21.92 -32.53 5.50
CA ALA A 330 21.93 -31.49 6.54
C ALA A 330 21.36 -30.16 6.00
N CYS A 331 21.73 -29.75 4.78
CA CYS A 331 21.17 -28.57 4.12
C CYS A 331 19.65 -28.69 3.92
N MET A 332 19.16 -29.84 3.43
CA MET A 332 17.74 -30.09 3.21
C MET A 332 16.95 -30.09 4.53
N THR A 333 17.53 -30.65 5.59
CA THR A 333 16.94 -30.65 6.93
C THR A 333 16.81 -29.23 7.47
N LEU A 334 17.87 -28.42 7.38
CA LEU A 334 17.83 -27.01 7.77
C LEU A 334 16.79 -26.22 6.96
N CYS A 335 16.76 -26.38 5.63
CA CYS A 335 15.76 -25.73 4.78
C CYS A 335 14.32 -26.10 5.19
N ARG A 336 14.07 -27.35 5.56
CA ARG A 336 12.76 -27.83 6.00
C ARG A 336 12.34 -27.19 7.32
N HIS A 337 13.18 -27.19 8.34
CA HIS A 337 12.86 -26.57 9.64
C HIS A 337 12.69 -25.05 9.50
N SER A 338 13.58 -24.37 8.74
CA SER A 338 13.45 -22.95 8.41
C SER A 338 12.11 -22.62 7.72
N SER A 339 11.67 -23.46 6.77
CA SER A 339 10.38 -23.28 6.09
C SER A 339 9.20 -23.48 7.05
N ASN A 340 9.29 -24.45 7.97
CA ASN A 340 8.25 -24.69 8.97
C ASN A 340 8.10 -23.49 9.92
N VAL A 341 9.22 -22.96 10.45
CA VAL A 341 9.21 -21.76 11.29
C VAL A 341 8.57 -20.59 10.56
N LEU A 342 8.95 -20.32 9.30
CA LEU A 342 8.35 -19.26 8.50
C LEU A 342 6.84 -19.43 8.29
N LYS A 343 6.37 -20.67 8.07
CA LYS A 343 4.93 -20.99 7.95
C LYS A 343 4.19 -20.72 9.24
N GLU A 344 4.74 -21.15 10.38
CA GLU A 344 4.14 -20.93 11.70
C GLU A 344 4.09 -19.45 12.06
N LEU A 345 5.16 -18.69 11.77
CA LEU A 345 5.17 -17.24 11.93
C LEU A 345 4.13 -16.54 11.06
N ALA A 346 3.97 -16.99 9.80
CA ALA A 346 2.93 -16.47 8.92
C ALA A 346 1.52 -16.75 9.47
N LEU A 347 1.28 -17.97 9.99
CA LEU A 347 0.02 -18.34 10.63
C LEU A 347 -0.23 -17.53 11.91
N MET A 348 0.80 -17.30 12.72
CA MET A 348 0.73 -16.47 13.93
C MET A 348 0.30 -15.04 13.59
N MET A 349 0.90 -14.44 12.57
CA MET A 349 0.56 -13.10 12.09
C MET A 349 -0.85 -13.03 11.49
N GLU A 350 -1.24 -14.01 10.69
CA GLU A 350 -2.55 -14.06 10.02
C GLU A 350 -3.69 -14.29 11.02
N THR A 351 -3.47 -15.15 12.02
CA THR A 351 -4.47 -15.49 13.04
C THR A 351 -4.42 -14.59 14.27
N MET A 352 -3.37 -13.76 14.41
CA MET A 352 -3.08 -12.97 15.62
C MET A 352 -3.15 -13.85 16.89
N THR A 353 -2.65 -15.07 16.79
CA THR A 353 -2.74 -16.11 17.81
C THR A 353 -1.36 -16.70 18.08
N LYS A 354 -0.97 -16.78 19.36
CA LYS A 354 0.28 -17.40 19.78
C LYS A 354 0.10 -18.93 19.83
N TYR A 355 1.03 -19.63 19.18
CA TYR A 355 1.16 -21.08 19.17
C TYR A 355 2.36 -21.48 20.05
N SER A 356 2.21 -22.53 20.85
CA SER A 356 3.31 -23.11 21.64
C SER A 356 4.31 -23.89 20.78
N GLU A 357 3.90 -24.31 19.59
CA GLU A 357 4.71 -25.09 18.64
C GLU A 357 5.89 -24.27 18.06
N LEU A 358 5.82 -22.93 18.07
CA LEU A 358 6.88 -22.08 17.53
C LEU A 358 8.23 -22.26 18.26
N ASP A 359 8.19 -22.37 19.59
CA ASP A 359 9.41 -22.54 20.39
C ASP A 359 10.07 -23.91 20.12
N LEU A 360 9.25 -24.93 19.82
CA LEU A 360 9.72 -26.26 19.41
C LEU A 360 10.38 -26.20 18.03
N SER A 361 9.66 -25.65 17.04
CA SER A 361 10.13 -25.54 15.66
C SER A 361 11.40 -24.67 15.53
N ALA A 362 11.51 -23.61 16.34
CA ALA A 362 12.72 -22.80 16.45
C ALA A 362 13.90 -23.62 17.02
N GLY A 363 13.66 -24.42 18.07
CA GLY A 363 14.67 -25.31 18.64
C GLY A 363 15.16 -26.37 17.65
N GLU A 364 14.27 -26.97 16.86
CA GLU A 364 14.63 -27.92 15.79
C GLU A 364 15.49 -27.26 14.70
N MET A 365 15.17 -26.02 14.32
CA MET A 365 15.98 -25.25 13.37
C MET A 365 17.39 -24.99 13.91
N SER A 366 17.52 -24.55 15.17
CA SER A 366 18.82 -24.31 15.81
C SER A 366 19.65 -25.59 15.90
N PHE A 367 19.02 -26.74 16.18
CA PHE A 367 19.68 -28.03 16.17
C PHE A 367 20.19 -28.41 14.76
N ALA A 368 19.37 -28.23 13.72
CA ALA A 368 19.78 -28.48 12.34
C ALA A 368 20.94 -27.57 11.88
N VAL A 369 21.02 -26.33 12.39
CA VAL A 369 22.19 -25.46 12.17
C VAL A 369 23.46 -26.07 12.77
N GLN A 370 23.38 -26.63 13.99
CA GLN A 370 24.53 -27.27 14.64
C GLN A 370 25.00 -28.51 13.87
N GLU A 371 24.08 -29.38 13.44
CA GLU A 371 24.40 -30.54 12.61
C GLU A 371 25.09 -30.13 11.29
N LEU A 372 24.59 -29.07 10.64
CA LEU A 372 25.17 -28.56 9.41
C LEU A 372 26.58 -27.96 9.64
N GLN A 373 26.79 -27.27 10.75
CA GLN A 373 28.12 -26.75 11.13
C GLN A 373 29.11 -27.88 11.44
N GLU A 374 28.67 -28.94 12.10
CA GLU A 374 29.51 -30.12 12.36
C GLU A 374 29.86 -30.86 11.07
N ALA A 375 28.87 -31.06 10.19
CA ALA A 375 29.09 -31.65 8.86
C ALA A 375 30.02 -30.81 7.98
N LEU A 376 30.01 -29.48 8.14
CA LEU A 376 30.94 -28.58 7.47
C LEU A 376 32.37 -28.73 8.04
N ARG A 377 32.51 -28.87 9.37
CA ARG A 377 33.80 -29.07 10.04
C ARG A 377 34.41 -30.44 9.77
N SER A 378 33.60 -31.45 9.49
CA SER A 378 34.07 -32.80 9.15
C SER A 378 34.59 -32.93 7.72
N LEU A 379 34.52 -31.88 6.89
CA LEU A 379 35.14 -31.89 5.57
C LEU A 379 36.67 -32.00 5.69
N PRO A 380 37.32 -32.88 4.91
CA PRO A 380 38.77 -33.03 4.94
C PRO A 380 39.44 -31.75 4.40
N THR A 381 39.86 -30.88 5.31
CA THR A 381 40.72 -29.75 4.98
C THR A 381 42.15 -30.29 4.89
N HIS A 382 42.59 -30.79 3.72
CA HIS A 382 43.99 -31.20 3.57
C HIS A 382 44.92 -29.99 3.73
N PRO A 383 45.81 -29.95 4.75
CA PRO A 383 46.74 -28.85 4.94
C PRO A 383 48.00 -29.14 4.11
N GLN A 384 48.00 -28.75 2.83
CA GLN A 384 49.21 -28.82 1.98
C GLN A 384 49.40 -27.56 1.12
N LEU A 385 48.74 -26.43 1.44
CA LEU A 385 48.83 -25.20 0.63
C LEU A 385 49.31 -23.97 1.41
N MET A 386 50.26 -24.15 2.31
CA MET A 386 50.98 -23.03 2.91
C MET A 386 52.50 -23.29 2.88
N LEU A 387 53.05 -23.46 1.67
CA LEU A 387 54.48 -23.31 1.45
C LEU A 387 54.70 -22.43 0.21
N ILE A 388 55.02 -21.17 0.50
CA ILE A 388 55.75 -20.28 -0.40
C ILE A 388 57.07 -21.02 -0.75
N PRO A 389 57.48 -21.15 -2.01
CA PRO A 389 58.73 -21.82 -2.33
C PRO A 389 59.90 -20.90 -1.96
N THR A 390 60.64 -21.24 -0.91
CA THR A 390 62.03 -20.80 -0.77
C THR A 390 62.94 -21.88 -1.32
N ASP A 391 63.82 -21.41 -2.20
CA ASP A 391 64.86 -22.07 -2.99
C ASP A 391 65.67 -23.16 -2.26
N GLY A 392 66.12 -24.20 -3.00
CA GLY A 392 66.97 -25.25 -2.44
C GLY A 392 66.95 -26.60 -3.20
N ASN A 393 67.91 -26.76 -4.10
CA ASN A 393 68.23 -27.91 -4.97
C ASN A 393 68.39 -29.29 -4.26
N HIS A 394 67.86 -30.40 -4.85
CA HIS A 394 68.57 -31.65 -5.23
C HIS A 394 67.67 -32.90 -5.47
N ARG A 395 67.72 -33.41 -6.73
CA ARG A 395 67.63 -34.78 -7.30
C ARG A 395 66.72 -35.92 -6.74
N LYS A 396 65.83 -36.38 -7.64
CA LYS A 396 65.40 -37.76 -8.04
C LYS A 396 65.01 -38.79 -6.95
N LEU A 397 63.75 -39.25 -6.99
CA LEU A 397 63.35 -40.63 -7.34
C LEU A 397 61.82 -40.68 -7.57
N GLY A 398 61.38 -41.40 -8.61
CA GLY A 398 59.98 -41.42 -9.04
C GLY A 398 59.05 -42.29 -8.18
N SER A 399 57.78 -41.92 -8.14
CA SER A 399 56.67 -42.87 -8.12
C SER A 399 55.36 -42.16 -8.48
N LYS A 400 54.58 -42.79 -9.36
CA LYS A 400 53.21 -42.43 -9.71
C LYS A 400 52.33 -42.50 -8.45
N VAL A 401 51.76 -41.37 -8.04
CA VAL A 401 50.47 -41.35 -7.34
C VAL A 401 49.65 -40.22 -7.95
N GLY A 402 48.74 -40.60 -8.85
CA GLY A 402 47.67 -39.72 -9.29
C GLY A 402 46.65 -39.61 -8.17
N GLY A 403 46.65 -38.49 -7.46
CA GLY A 403 45.64 -38.11 -6.48
C GLY A 403 45.40 -36.63 -6.60
N HIS A 404 44.57 -36.22 -7.57
CA HIS A 404 44.04 -34.86 -7.61
C HIS A 404 42.98 -34.78 -6.51
N GLY A 405 43.39 -34.48 -5.28
CA GLY A 405 42.46 -34.02 -4.25
C GLY A 405 41.80 -32.71 -4.72
N PRO A 406 40.53 -32.47 -4.33
CA PRO A 406 39.83 -31.26 -4.74
C PRO A 406 40.63 -30.02 -4.28
N ARG A 407 40.82 -29.07 -5.19
CA ARG A 407 41.51 -27.81 -4.87
C ARG A 407 40.60 -26.99 -3.96
N LEU A 408 41.17 -26.12 -3.12
CA LEU A 408 40.41 -25.23 -2.24
C LEU A 408 39.37 -24.37 -3.00
N LEU A 409 39.65 -24.03 -4.26
CA LEU A 409 38.71 -23.35 -5.15
C LEU A 409 37.43 -24.16 -5.44
N ASP A 410 37.51 -25.49 -5.43
CA ASP A 410 36.41 -26.39 -5.79
C ASP A 410 35.42 -26.60 -4.62
N VAL A 411 35.79 -26.16 -3.41
CA VAL A 411 35.00 -26.30 -2.17
C VAL A 411 34.38 -24.96 -1.74
N LEU A 412 34.93 -23.84 -2.23
CA LEU A 412 34.50 -22.49 -1.87
C LEU A 412 33.02 -22.19 -2.18
N PRO A 413 32.45 -22.57 -3.36
CA PRO A 413 31.04 -22.31 -3.64
C PRO A 413 30.11 -23.08 -2.69
N LEU A 414 30.42 -24.34 -2.41
CA LEU A 414 29.66 -25.16 -1.46
C LEU A 414 29.70 -24.61 -0.02
N VAL A 415 30.88 -24.17 0.45
CA VAL A 415 31.01 -23.48 1.75
C VAL A 415 30.22 -22.18 1.78
N THR A 416 30.18 -21.44 0.67
CA THR A 416 29.39 -20.20 0.55
C THR A 416 27.90 -20.50 0.68
N VAL A 417 27.39 -21.51 -0.04
CA VAL A 417 25.99 -21.95 0.04
C VAL A 417 25.62 -22.37 1.47
N VAL A 418 26.45 -23.18 2.13
CA VAL A 418 26.23 -23.59 3.53
C VAL A 418 26.22 -22.39 4.47
N SER A 419 27.16 -21.45 4.30
CA SER A 419 27.24 -20.24 5.13
C SER A 419 26.01 -19.35 4.95
N LEU A 420 25.52 -19.19 3.71
CA LEU A 420 24.29 -18.45 3.42
C LEU A 420 23.04 -19.12 3.98
N LEU A 421 22.98 -20.45 4.02
CA LEU A 421 21.89 -21.20 4.66
C LEU A 421 21.87 -20.98 6.18
N ILE A 422 23.04 -21.05 6.84
CA ILE A 422 23.18 -20.79 8.27
C ILE A 422 22.80 -19.33 8.57
N GLU A 423 23.28 -18.37 7.77
CA GLU A 423 22.92 -16.96 7.91
C GLU A 423 21.41 -16.76 7.73
N THR A 424 20.78 -17.42 6.76
CA THR A 424 19.32 -17.36 6.55
C THR A 424 18.56 -17.86 7.78
N ALA A 425 19.01 -18.97 8.40
CA ALA A 425 18.40 -19.49 9.62
C ALA A 425 18.51 -18.51 10.79
N ALA A 426 19.67 -17.86 10.97
CA ALA A 426 19.86 -16.83 11.99
C ALA A 426 18.91 -15.62 11.78
N ARG A 427 18.69 -15.20 10.53
CA ARG A 427 17.72 -14.14 10.22
C ARG A 427 16.27 -14.53 10.50
N ILE A 428 15.93 -15.82 10.31
CA ILE A 428 14.60 -16.35 10.64
C ILE A 428 14.40 -16.37 12.17
N GLU A 429 15.45 -16.65 12.93
CA GLU A 429 15.43 -16.56 14.41
C GLU A 429 15.20 -15.10 14.87
N ASP A 430 15.94 -14.13 14.31
CA ASP A 430 15.70 -12.70 14.57
C ASP A 430 14.23 -12.30 14.24
N LEU A 431 13.69 -12.84 13.15
CA LEU A 431 12.31 -12.62 12.73
C LEU A 431 11.31 -13.24 13.72
N ALA A 432 11.58 -14.45 14.20
CA ALA A 432 10.74 -15.13 15.19
C ALA A 432 10.68 -14.32 16.49
N ASP A 433 11.82 -13.85 16.99
CA ASP A 433 11.91 -12.98 18.16
C ASP A 433 11.12 -11.68 17.98
N GLY A 434 11.24 -11.06 16.80
CA GLY A 434 10.47 -9.86 16.45
C GLY A 434 8.96 -10.08 16.46
N VAL A 435 8.49 -11.21 15.93
CA VAL A 435 7.06 -11.58 15.93
C VAL A 435 6.59 -11.90 17.35
N VAL A 436 7.41 -12.57 18.17
CA VAL A 436 7.10 -12.82 19.58
C VAL A 436 7.00 -11.51 20.36
N GLU A 437 7.89 -10.54 20.12
CA GLU A 437 7.82 -9.20 20.71
C GLU A 437 6.52 -8.47 20.31
N LEU A 438 6.17 -8.49 19.02
CA LEU A 438 4.90 -7.94 18.53
C LEU A 438 3.72 -8.61 19.21
N SER A 439 3.72 -9.94 19.34
CA SER A 439 2.61 -10.69 19.92
C SER A 439 2.30 -10.26 21.36
N LYS A 440 3.34 -9.91 22.13
CA LYS A 440 3.23 -9.38 23.49
C LYS A 440 2.68 -7.94 23.50
N LYS A 441 3.10 -7.10 22.55
CA LYS A 441 2.65 -5.70 22.46
C LYS A 441 1.24 -5.54 21.88
N ALA A 442 0.81 -6.49 21.06
CA ALA A 442 -0.47 -6.49 20.38
C ALA A 442 -1.52 -7.42 21.03
N ASP A 443 -1.20 -7.99 22.21
CA ASP A 443 -2.07 -8.90 22.97
C ASP A 443 -2.65 -10.04 22.12
N PHE A 444 -1.77 -10.77 21.43
CA PHE A 444 -2.20 -11.92 20.62
C PHE A 444 -2.90 -12.96 21.50
N LYS A 445 -3.96 -13.58 20.95
CA LYS A 445 -4.71 -14.60 21.68
C LYS A 445 -3.83 -15.83 21.89
N ILE A 446 -3.86 -16.44 23.07
CA ILE A 446 -3.15 -17.70 23.31
C ILE A 446 -4.05 -18.85 22.88
N GLN A 447 -3.56 -19.74 22.01
CA GLN A 447 -4.27 -20.97 21.70
C GLN A 447 -4.31 -21.85 22.96
N LYS A 448 -5.50 -22.06 23.53
CA LYS A 448 -5.67 -23.05 24.60
C LYS A 448 -5.58 -24.43 23.98
N GLU A 449 -4.64 -25.26 24.44
CA GLU A 449 -4.55 -26.67 24.05
C GLU A 449 -5.94 -27.33 24.16
N LYS A 450 -6.36 -28.01 23.09
CA LYS A 450 -7.51 -28.92 23.19
C LYS A 450 -7.11 -30.00 24.18
N LYS A 451 -7.72 -30.02 25.37
CA LYS A 451 -7.71 -31.21 26.24
C LYS A 451 -8.15 -32.40 25.38
N PRO A 452 -7.44 -33.54 25.40
CA PRO A 452 -7.92 -34.74 24.74
C PRO A 452 -9.26 -35.11 25.37
N ASN A 453 -10.32 -35.22 24.55
CA ASN A 453 -11.62 -35.67 25.02
C ASN A 453 -11.48 -37.08 25.62
N GLN A 454 -11.60 -37.17 26.94
CA GLN A 454 -12.16 -38.36 27.58
C GLN A 454 -13.66 -38.32 27.33
N ASP A 455 -14.11 -38.92 26.23
CA ASP A 455 -15.48 -39.39 26.10
C ASP A 455 -15.43 -40.87 25.73
N GLN A 456 -15.11 -41.68 26.74
CA GLN A 456 -15.53 -43.07 26.79
C GLN A 456 -16.98 -43.04 27.27
N LYS A 457 -17.95 -42.94 26.34
CA LYS A 457 -19.37 -43.04 26.69
C LYS A 457 -19.89 -44.41 26.28
N SER A 458 -20.04 -45.24 27.32
CA SER A 458 -20.91 -46.41 27.41
C SER A 458 -22.16 -46.25 26.56
N ASP A 459 -22.41 -47.24 25.71
CA ASP A 459 -23.74 -47.54 25.18
C ASP A 459 -24.74 -47.61 26.34
N ASN A 460 -25.81 -46.84 26.24
CA ASN A 460 -27.12 -47.26 26.72
C ASN A 460 -28.18 -46.57 25.87
N HIS A 461 -28.81 -47.42 25.08
CA HIS A 461 -29.86 -47.16 24.12
C HIS A 461 -31.16 -46.78 24.85
N VAL A 462 -31.75 -45.62 24.57
CA VAL A 462 -33.21 -45.39 24.69
C VAL A 462 -33.65 -44.61 23.46
N ILE A 463 -34.62 -45.20 22.76
CA ILE A 463 -35.19 -44.78 21.49
C ILE A 463 -36.38 -43.87 21.77
N GLU A 464 -36.47 -42.71 21.12
CA GLU A 464 -37.73 -41.95 20.99
C GLU A 464 -37.83 -41.33 19.59
N PHE A 465 -38.91 -41.69 18.88
CA PHE A 465 -39.25 -41.21 17.53
C PHE A 465 -40.17 -39.98 17.60
N PRO A 466 -40.19 -39.11 16.57
CA PRO A 466 -40.90 -37.83 16.62
C PRO A 466 -42.37 -37.94 16.17
N ASP A 467 -43.28 -37.35 16.95
CA ASP A 467 -44.71 -37.25 16.63
C ASP A 467 -45.00 -36.14 15.62
N GLN A 468 -45.72 -36.51 14.54
CA GLN A 468 -46.37 -35.57 13.63
C GLN A 468 -47.84 -35.96 13.42
N TYR A 469 -48.70 -34.97 13.69
CA TYR A 469 -50.05 -34.71 13.17
C TYR A 469 -51.30 -35.43 13.73
N LYS A 470 -52.22 -34.54 14.18
CA LYS A 470 -53.68 -34.44 13.91
C LYS A 470 -54.67 -34.68 15.07
N THR A 471 -55.21 -33.56 15.55
CA THR A 471 -56.66 -33.21 15.67
C THR A 471 -57.65 -34.24 16.22
N VAL A 472 -58.42 -33.87 17.25
CA VAL A 472 -59.88 -33.58 17.21
C VAL A 472 -60.46 -33.52 18.64
N LYS A 473 -61.22 -32.43 18.91
CA LYS A 473 -62.36 -32.16 19.83
C LYS A 473 -62.48 -32.87 21.21
N GLY A 474 -62.79 -32.06 22.23
CA GLY A 474 -63.24 -32.47 23.58
C GLY A 474 -64.61 -33.19 23.60
N PRO A 475 -65.16 -33.51 24.81
CA PRO A 475 -65.76 -32.47 25.66
C PRO A 475 -65.65 -32.67 27.19
N SER A 476 -66.06 -31.61 27.89
CA SER A 476 -66.56 -31.43 29.28
C SER A 476 -66.79 -32.63 30.22
N SER A 477 -66.39 -32.47 31.49
CA SER A 477 -67.21 -32.55 32.74
C SER A 477 -66.28 -32.27 33.94
N SER A 478 -66.57 -31.32 34.85
CA SER A 478 -67.21 -31.57 36.17
C SER A 478 -66.69 -32.85 36.84
N ASP A 479 -65.99 -32.82 37.98
CA ASP A 479 -66.18 -32.07 39.23
C ASP A 479 -64.85 -31.71 39.92
#